data_AF-A0AAJ7WKF5-F1
#
_entry.id   AF-A0AAJ7WKF5-F1
#
_cell.length_a   1.000
_cell.length_b   1.000
_cell.length_c   1.000
_cell.angle_alpha   90.00
_cell.angle_beta   90.00
_cell.angle_gamma   90.00
#
_symmetry.space_group_name_H-M   'P 1'
#
loop_
_entity.id
_entity.type
_entity.pdbx_description
1 polymer ?
#
loop_
_entity_poly.entity_id
_entity_poly.type
_entity_poly.pdbx_seq_one_letter_code
_entity_poly.pdbx_strand_id
1 'polypeptide(L)'
;MEAEAAIFVSVVAFSWLAFAWEALLYRRQRRVHLSTLTVPPELVGSSLTQETLLKARSYQLDKGSFGSVSNLYSQIESTLILLLGGIPYLWSVTGHIVQRLGYSADYEVSRSCLFLLLASLFSAATSLPWSLYGTFVVEERHGFNKQTLAFFLKDQLKKLAVMQMIMLPISSLLLHIIQRGGPLFFLYAWAFTLLVTLVSSLTFLGVMSLWVAVW
;
A
#
# COMPACT_ATOMS: atom_id res chain seq x y z
N MET A 1 18.71 -4.71 25.79
CA MET A 1 18.67 -3.23 25.88
C MET A 1 19.56 -2.54 24.84
N GLU A 2 20.90 -2.64 24.88
CA GLU A 2 21.74 -1.97 23.85
C GLU A 2 21.53 -2.52 22.43
N ALA A 3 21.45 -3.85 22.28
CA ALA A 3 21.21 -4.49 20.98
C ALA A 3 19.82 -4.14 20.40
N GLU A 4 18.78 -4.07 21.22
CA GLU A 4 17.41 -3.74 20.78
C GLU A 4 17.32 -2.28 20.32
N ALA A 5 17.95 -1.37 21.07
CA ALA A 5 18.06 0.04 20.68
C ALA A 5 18.85 0.20 19.37
N ALA A 6 19.94 -0.56 19.22
CA ALA A 6 20.73 -0.55 17.98
C ALA A 6 19.93 -1.05 16.77
N ILE A 7 19.14 -2.13 16.92
CA ILE A 7 18.26 -2.63 15.86
C ILE A 7 17.20 -1.58 15.51
N PHE A 8 16.54 -1.00 16.50
CA PHE A 8 15.52 0.02 16.28
C PHE A 8 16.07 1.24 15.53
N VAL A 9 17.20 1.80 15.99
CA VAL A 9 17.86 2.94 15.34
C VAL A 9 18.29 2.59 13.93
N SER A 10 18.79 1.37 13.69
CA SER A 10 19.19 0.92 12.35
C SER A 10 18.01 0.85 11.38
N VAL A 11 16.86 0.36 11.84
CA VAL A 11 15.63 0.31 11.02
C VAL A 11 15.15 1.72 10.65
N VAL A 12 15.10 2.62 11.62
CA VAL A 12 14.69 4.02 11.38
C VAL A 12 15.69 4.72 10.46
N ALA A 13 16.99 4.57 10.70
CA ALA A 13 18.04 5.17 9.87
C ALA A 13 17.97 4.66 8.42
N PHE A 14 17.80 3.35 8.23
CA PHE A 14 17.65 2.76 6.91
C PHE A 14 16.40 3.28 6.19
N SER A 15 15.26 3.37 6.88
CA SER A 15 14.02 3.92 6.33
C SER A 15 14.20 5.37 5.84
N TRP A 16 14.83 6.22 6.64
CA TRP A 16 15.11 7.61 6.23
C TRP A 16 16.15 7.73 5.12
N LEU A 17 17.14 6.83 5.08
CA LEU A 17 18.12 6.78 4.00
C LEU A 17 17.45 6.37 2.67
N ALA A 18 16.57 5.37 2.69
CA ALA A 18 15.78 4.98 1.53
C ALA A 18 14.87 6.12 1.05
N PHE A 19 14.18 6.80 1.98
CA PHE A 19 13.38 7.98 1.65
C PHE A 19 14.22 9.10 1.03
N ALA A 20 15.40 9.40 1.60
CA ALA A 20 16.30 10.42 1.06
C ALA A 20 16.77 10.07 -0.36
N TRP A 21 17.08 8.78 -0.61
CA TRP A 21 17.43 8.29 -1.93
C TRP A 21 16.31 8.49 -2.95
N GLU A 22 15.08 8.09 -2.62
CA GLU A 22 13.92 8.29 -3.47
C GLU A 22 13.65 9.78 -3.74
N ALA A 23 13.76 10.62 -2.71
CA ALA A 23 13.60 12.07 -2.84
C ALA A 23 14.65 12.69 -3.78
N LEU A 24 15.88 12.17 -3.79
CA LEU A 24 16.92 12.59 -4.73
C LEU A 24 16.60 12.18 -6.17
N LEU A 25 16.15 10.93 -6.39
CA LEU A 25 15.72 10.46 -7.70
C LEU A 25 14.55 11.29 -8.22
N TYR A 26 13.56 11.54 -7.37
CA TYR A 26 12.42 12.39 -7.70
C TYR A 26 12.85 13.81 -8.07
N ARG A 27 13.77 14.41 -7.32
CA ARG A 27 14.32 15.74 -7.62
C ARG A 27 15.01 15.77 -8.99
N ARG A 28 15.76 14.72 -9.35
CA ARG A 28 16.39 14.60 -10.67
C ARG A 28 15.35 14.50 -11.78
N GLN A 29 14.33 13.66 -11.60
CA GLN A 29 13.23 13.52 -12.57
C GLN A 29 12.46 14.83 -12.75
N ARG A 30 12.17 15.53 -11.66
CA ARG A 30 11.50 16.85 -11.70
C ARG A 30 12.32 17.88 -12.48
N ARG A 31 13.65 17.87 -12.32
CA ARG A 31 14.55 18.75 -13.09
C ARG A 31 14.43 18.48 -14.59
N VAL A 32 14.41 17.20 -15.00
CA VAL A 32 14.23 16.82 -16.41
C VAL A 32 12.89 17.32 -16.94
N HIS A 33 11.79 17.08 -16.21
CA HIS A 33 10.49 17.62 -16.60
C HIS A 33 10.50 19.14 -16.71
N LEU A 34 11.21 19.86 -15.85
CA LEU A 34 11.30 21.32 -15.95
C LEU A 34 12.09 21.79 -17.17
N SER A 35 13.20 21.11 -17.52
CA SER A 35 14.07 21.48 -18.64
C SER A 35 13.55 21.06 -20.01
N THR A 36 12.78 19.98 -20.09
CA THR A 36 12.26 19.45 -21.38
C THR A 36 11.06 20.28 -21.84
N LEU A 37 11.33 21.36 -22.56
CA LEU A 37 10.32 22.26 -23.13
C LEU A 37 9.98 21.97 -24.58
N THR A 38 10.84 21.26 -25.29
CA THR A 38 10.68 20.95 -26.72
C THR A 38 10.73 19.45 -26.93
N VAL A 39 10.04 18.98 -27.98
CA VAL A 39 10.13 17.57 -28.39
C VAL A 39 11.61 17.23 -28.69
N PRO A 40 12.16 16.17 -28.09
CA PRO A 40 13.53 15.73 -28.38
C PRO A 40 13.72 15.45 -29.88
N PRO A 41 14.89 15.78 -30.46
CA PRO A 41 15.16 15.59 -31.89
C PRO A 41 14.89 14.17 -32.39
N GLU A 42 15.12 13.17 -31.55
CA GLU A 42 14.90 11.74 -31.83
C GLU A 42 13.42 11.36 -32.01
N LEU A 43 12.51 12.18 -31.48
CA LEU A 43 11.06 11.96 -31.51
C LEU A 43 10.33 12.88 -32.48
N VAL A 44 11.07 13.72 -33.21
CA VAL A 44 10.53 14.59 -34.26
C VAL A 44 10.02 13.70 -35.41
N GLY A 45 8.72 13.80 -35.71
CA GLY A 45 8.04 12.94 -36.70
C GLY A 45 7.25 11.77 -36.11
N SER A 46 7.32 11.56 -34.79
CA SER A 46 6.40 10.65 -34.09
C SER A 46 5.02 11.30 -33.88
N SER A 47 4.05 10.53 -33.38
CA SER A 47 2.73 11.05 -32.96
C SER A 47 2.79 12.03 -31.77
N LEU A 48 3.98 12.32 -31.23
CA LEU A 48 4.18 13.23 -30.10
C LEU A 48 4.23 14.68 -30.58
N THR A 49 3.09 15.37 -30.47
CA THR A 49 3.02 16.82 -30.72
C THR A 49 3.58 17.63 -29.54
N GLN A 50 4.01 18.86 -29.83
CA GLN A 50 4.48 19.80 -28.82
C GLN A 50 3.42 20.08 -27.74
N GLU A 51 2.16 20.18 -28.12
CA GLU A 51 1.05 20.36 -27.17
C GLU A 51 0.91 19.15 -26.23
N THR A 52 0.97 17.95 -26.78
CA THR A 52 0.90 16.70 -26.00
C THR A 52 2.06 16.60 -25.02
N LEU A 53 3.27 16.97 -25.43
CA LEU A 53 4.46 17.03 -24.56
C LEU A 53 4.22 17.99 -23.39
N LEU A 54 3.75 19.21 -23.65
CA LEU A 54 3.53 20.22 -22.60
C LEU A 54 2.42 19.80 -21.63
N LYS A 55 1.34 19.18 -22.13
CA LYS A 55 0.26 18.64 -21.30
C LYS A 55 0.74 17.45 -20.45
N ALA A 56 1.51 16.53 -21.02
CA ALA A 56 2.11 15.42 -20.27
C ALA A 56 3.08 15.93 -19.20
N ARG A 57 3.89 16.95 -19.52
CA ARG A 57 4.80 17.60 -18.58
C ARG A 57 4.08 18.23 -17.40
N SER A 58 3.03 19.03 -17.65
CA SER A 58 2.27 19.66 -16.56
C SER A 58 1.62 18.62 -15.65
N TYR A 59 1.07 17.55 -16.22
CA TYR A 59 0.55 16.40 -15.47
C TYR A 59 1.62 15.75 -14.60
N GLN A 60 2.79 15.44 -15.15
CA GLN A 60 3.87 14.78 -14.38
C GLN A 60 4.41 15.67 -13.26
N LEU A 61 4.48 16.99 -13.46
CA LEU A 61 4.91 17.93 -12.41
C LEU A 61 3.90 18.02 -11.27
N ASP A 62 2.60 18.06 -11.58
CA ASP A 62 1.54 18.07 -10.57
C ASP A 62 1.49 16.74 -9.80
N LYS A 63 1.46 15.63 -10.53
CA LYS A 63 1.43 14.27 -9.97
C LYS A 63 2.64 13.99 -9.10
N GLY A 64 3.82 14.38 -9.57
CA GLY A 64 5.04 14.20 -8.81
C GLY A 64 5.08 15.07 -7.55
N SER A 65 4.63 16.32 -7.64
CA SER A 65 4.65 17.23 -6.47
C SER A 65 3.69 16.72 -5.39
N PHE A 66 2.50 16.26 -5.80
CA PHE A 66 1.57 15.55 -4.92
C PHE A 66 2.22 14.29 -4.31
N GLY A 67 2.79 13.42 -5.15
CA GLY A 67 3.44 12.18 -4.71
C GLY A 67 4.58 12.39 -3.71
N SER A 68 5.34 13.48 -3.86
CA SER A 68 6.41 13.83 -2.92
C SER A 68 5.87 14.20 -1.54
N VAL A 69 4.79 14.97 -1.50
CA VAL A 69 4.16 15.40 -0.24
C VAL A 69 3.49 14.22 0.45
N SER A 70 2.77 13.37 -0.30
CA SER A 70 2.15 12.17 0.25
C SER A 70 3.20 11.20 0.79
N ASN A 71 4.31 11.00 0.07
CA ASN A 71 5.39 10.12 0.52
C ASN A 71 6.07 10.64 1.79
N LEU A 72 6.28 11.96 1.89
CA LEU A 72 6.82 12.57 3.12
C LEU A 72 5.87 12.38 4.30
N TYR A 73 4.56 12.56 4.09
CA TYR A 73 3.56 12.27 5.12
C TYR A 73 3.65 10.80 5.56
N SER A 74 3.65 9.84 4.64
CA SER A 74 3.75 8.41 4.97
C SER A 74 5.03 8.06 5.70
N GLN A 75 6.15 8.70 5.35
CA GLN A 75 7.44 8.53 6.05
C GLN A 75 7.38 9.05 7.50
N ILE A 76 6.78 10.23 7.70
CA ILE A 76 6.59 10.81 9.04
C ILE A 76 5.64 9.96 9.87
N GLU A 77 4.49 9.57 9.30
CA GLU A 77 3.50 8.71 9.95
C GLU A 77 4.12 7.39 10.40
N SER A 78 4.84 6.70 9.51
CA SER A 78 5.53 5.44 9.83
C SER A 78 6.58 5.63 10.92
N THR A 79 7.34 6.73 10.87
CA THR A 79 8.35 7.06 11.89
C THR A 79 7.69 7.32 13.25
N LEU A 80 6.59 8.06 13.29
CA LEU A 80 5.84 8.33 14.52
C LEU A 80 5.23 7.07 15.10
N ILE A 81 4.66 6.18 14.26
CA ILE A 81 4.15 4.88 14.70
C ILE A 81 5.25 4.05 15.36
N LEU A 82 6.45 4.04 14.78
CA LEU A 82 7.58 3.30 15.36
C LEU A 82 8.07 3.94 16.67
N LEU A 83 8.28 5.25 16.70
CA LEU A 83 8.80 5.97 17.88
C LEU A 83 7.83 5.98 19.06
N LEU A 84 6.53 6.09 18.80
CA LEU A 84 5.49 6.14 19.83
C LEU A 84 4.98 4.74 20.22
N GLY A 85 5.52 3.67 19.63
CA GLY A 85 5.07 2.31 19.93
C GLY A 85 3.64 2.02 19.47
N GLY A 86 3.23 2.58 18.34
CA GLY A 86 1.89 2.40 17.76
C GLY A 86 1.54 0.95 17.47
N ILE A 87 2.51 0.11 17.07
CA ILE A 87 2.31 -1.33 16.85
C ILE A 87 2.00 -2.06 18.18
N PRO A 88 2.84 -1.96 19.23
CA PRO A 88 2.50 -2.47 20.57
C PRO A 88 1.18 -1.95 21.13
N TYR A 89 0.88 -0.66 20.91
CA TYR A 89 -0.37 -0.04 21.34
C TYR A 89 -1.58 -0.70 20.65
N LEU A 90 -1.55 -0.86 19.32
CA LEU A 90 -2.63 -1.51 18.61
C LEU A 90 -2.79 -2.98 19.04
N TRP A 91 -1.68 -3.67 19.30
CA TRP A 91 -1.68 -5.02 19.85
C TRP A 91 -2.33 -5.10 21.23
N SER A 92 -2.08 -4.15 22.14
CA SER A 92 -2.72 -4.15 23.47
C SER A 92 -4.22 -3.88 23.37
N VAL A 93 -4.63 -2.94 22.50
CA VAL A 93 -6.04 -2.66 22.21
C VAL A 93 -6.77 -3.91 21.72
N THR A 94 -6.20 -4.65 20.78
CA THR A 94 -6.82 -5.89 20.27
C THR A 94 -6.93 -6.95 21.37
N GLY A 95 -5.94 -7.04 22.25
CA GLY A 95 -5.97 -7.92 23.42
C GLY A 95 -7.14 -7.61 24.36
N HIS A 96 -7.35 -6.32 24.68
CA HIS A 96 -8.48 -5.91 25.52
C HIS A 96 -9.84 -6.22 24.88
N ILE A 97 -9.97 -6.06 23.56
CA ILE A 97 -11.21 -6.37 22.84
C ILE A 97 -11.49 -7.88 22.88
N VAL A 98 -10.49 -8.72 22.59
CA VAL A 98 -10.63 -10.18 22.59
C VAL A 98 -11.00 -10.72 23.98
N GLN A 99 -10.37 -10.18 25.03
CA GLN A 99 -10.72 -10.53 26.42
C GLN A 99 -12.16 -10.17 26.78
N ARG A 100 -12.66 -9.01 26.35
CA ARG A 100 -14.05 -8.60 26.57
C ARG A 100 -15.07 -9.48 25.85
N LEU A 101 -14.66 -10.09 24.73
CA LEU A 101 -15.47 -11.04 23.97
C LEU A 101 -15.46 -12.46 24.56
N GLY A 102 -14.78 -12.68 25.70
CA GLY A 102 -14.76 -13.96 26.40
C GLY A 102 -13.75 -14.98 25.87
N TYR A 103 -12.86 -14.57 24.96
CA TYR A 103 -11.76 -15.41 24.49
C TYR A 103 -10.56 -15.30 25.45
N SER A 104 -9.99 -16.43 25.86
CA SER A 104 -8.78 -16.46 26.70
C SER A 104 -7.53 -15.96 25.93
N ALA A 105 -6.43 -15.75 26.66
CA ALA A 105 -5.15 -15.34 26.07
C ALA A 105 -4.56 -16.37 25.08
N ASP A 106 -5.08 -17.60 25.06
CA ASP A 106 -4.62 -18.70 24.21
C ASP A 106 -5.06 -18.56 22.75
N TYR A 107 -5.99 -17.65 22.45
CA TYR A 107 -6.46 -17.39 21.09
C TYR A 107 -5.57 -16.38 20.34
N GLU A 108 -4.28 -16.68 20.24
CA GLU A 108 -3.29 -15.83 19.55
C GLU A 108 -3.67 -15.58 18.08
N VAL A 109 -4.25 -16.59 17.40
CA VAL A 109 -4.71 -16.46 16.00
C VAL A 109 -5.86 -15.46 15.89
N SER A 110 -6.85 -15.52 16.78
CA SER A 110 -7.99 -14.59 16.77
C SER A 110 -7.56 -13.16 17.05
N ARG A 111 -6.63 -12.96 18.01
CA ARG A 111 -6.05 -11.64 18.29
C ARG A 111 -5.27 -11.10 17.10
N SER A 112 -4.52 -11.96 16.42
CA SER A 112 -3.76 -11.58 15.21
C SER A 112 -4.67 -11.19 14.06
N CYS A 113 -5.77 -11.93 13.83
CA CYS A 113 -6.78 -11.56 12.84
C CYS A 113 -7.42 -10.20 13.15
N LEU A 114 -7.77 -9.94 14.41
CA LEU A 114 -8.32 -8.65 14.82
C LEU A 114 -7.28 -7.52 14.68
N PHE A 115 -6.01 -7.79 15.00
CA PHE A 115 -4.92 -6.84 14.77
C PHE A 115 -4.79 -6.48 13.30
N LEU A 116 -4.76 -7.47 12.40
CA LEU A 116 -4.68 -7.23 10.95
C LEU A 116 -5.89 -6.45 10.43
N LEU A 117 -7.10 -6.75 10.92
CA LEU A 117 -8.31 -6.01 10.60
C LEU A 117 -8.21 -4.53 11.02
N LEU A 118 -7.84 -4.26 12.27
CA LEU A 118 -7.74 -2.87 12.76
C LEU A 118 -6.58 -2.11 12.11
N ALA A 119 -5.44 -2.77 11.88
CA ALA A 119 -4.29 -2.16 11.22
C ALA A 119 -4.60 -1.76 9.77
N SER A 120 -5.31 -2.61 9.03
CA SER A 120 -5.73 -2.32 7.66
C SER A 120 -6.84 -1.26 7.60
N LEU A 121 -7.75 -1.23 8.58
CA LEU A 121 -8.74 -0.14 8.70
C LEU A 121 -8.06 1.20 9.00
N PHE A 122 -7.08 1.22 9.90
CA PHE A 122 -6.28 2.40 10.17
C PHE A 122 -5.57 2.89 8.90
N SER A 123 -4.89 1.99 8.17
CA SER A 123 -4.23 2.32 6.91
C SER A 123 -5.21 2.82 5.83
N ALA A 124 -6.39 2.22 5.72
CA ALA A 124 -7.43 2.68 4.79
C ALA A 124 -7.91 4.10 5.16
N ALA A 125 -8.09 4.38 6.45
CA ALA A 125 -8.51 5.69 6.92
C ALA A 125 -7.45 6.77 6.67
N THR A 126 -6.17 6.48 6.93
CA THR A 126 -5.09 7.46 6.78
C THR A 126 -4.72 7.71 5.32
N SER A 127 -4.91 6.72 4.44
CA SER A 127 -4.68 6.86 3.00
C SER A 127 -5.85 7.50 2.24
N LEU A 128 -7.08 7.47 2.79
CA LEU A 128 -8.28 7.97 2.11
C LEU A 128 -8.19 9.45 1.67
N PRO A 129 -7.71 10.40 2.51
CA PRO A 129 -7.58 11.81 2.11
C PRO A 129 -6.64 11.99 0.91
N TRP A 130 -5.52 11.26 0.90
CA TRP A 130 -4.56 11.29 -0.21
C TRP A 130 -5.16 10.71 -1.49
N SER A 131 -5.89 9.60 -1.38
CA SER A 131 -6.55 8.99 -2.54
C SER A 131 -7.65 9.89 -3.13
N LEU A 132 -8.42 10.57 -2.27
CA LEU A 132 -9.41 11.56 -2.68
C LEU A 132 -8.75 12.75 -3.39
N TYR A 133 -7.69 13.32 -2.82
CA TYR A 133 -6.98 14.45 -3.43
C TYR A 133 -6.36 14.07 -4.78
N GLY A 134 -5.71 12.89 -4.85
CA GLY A 134 -5.15 12.37 -6.09
C GLY A 134 -6.22 12.25 -7.18
N THR A 135 -7.36 11.65 -6.88
CA THR A 135 -8.43 11.39 -7.86
C THR A 135 -9.20 12.66 -8.24
N PHE A 136 -9.70 13.41 -7.26
CA PHE A 136 -10.65 14.51 -7.49
C PHE A 136 -9.99 15.88 -7.64
N VAL A 137 -8.68 16.01 -7.38
CA VAL A 137 -7.94 17.26 -7.59
C VAL A 137 -6.88 17.10 -8.65
N VAL A 138 -5.98 16.11 -8.52
CA VAL A 138 -4.87 15.94 -9.48
C VAL A 138 -5.38 15.37 -10.80
N GLU A 139 -6.04 14.22 -10.80
CA GLU A 139 -6.52 13.58 -12.03
C GLU A 139 -7.68 14.38 -12.68
N GLU A 140 -8.54 15.00 -11.89
CA GLU A 140 -9.63 15.88 -12.39
C GLU A 140 -9.08 17.11 -13.12
N ARG A 141 -8.05 17.77 -12.58
CA ARG A 141 -7.42 18.95 -13.21
C ARG A 141 -6.92 18.65 -14.63
N HIS A 142 -6.47 17.42 -14.87
CA HIS A 142 -5.96 16.99 -16.17
C HIS A 142 -7.01 16.27 -17.03
N GLY A 143 -8.26 16.18 -16.55
CA GLY A 143 -9.41 15.60 -17.25
C GLY A 143 -9.41 14.07 -17.31
N PHE A 144 -8.57 13.42 -16.51
CA PHE A 144 -8.44 11.96 -16.45
C PHE A 144 -9.49 11.32 -15.56
N ASN A 145 -9.96 12.02 -14.52
CA ASN A 145 -11.01 11.48 -13.67
C ASN A 145 -12.34 11.37 -14.45
N LYS A 146 -12.98 10.20 -14.34
CA LYS A 146 -14.30 9.89 -14.89
C LYS A 146 -15.24 9.32 -13.81
N GLN A 147 -14.76 9.25 -12.57
CA GLN A 147 -15.49 8.65 -11.45
C GLN A 147 -16.20 9.73 -10.64
N THR A 148 -17.36 9.37 -10.09
CA THR A 148 -18.06 10.20 -9.11
C THR A 148 -17.60 9.86 -7.69
N LEU A 149 -17.73 10.80 -6.76
CA LEU A 149 -17.38 10.59 -5.34
C LEU A 149 -18.14 9.38 -4.73
N ALA A 150 -19.42 9.25 -5.06
CA ALA A 150 -20.23 8.14 -4.60
C ALA A 150 -19.76 6.79 -5.16
N PHE A 151 -19.33 6.75 -6.43
CA PHE A 151 -18.75 5.54 -7.02
C PHE A 151 -17.42 5.18 -6.35
N PHE A 152 -16.54 6.17 -6.18
CA PHE A 152 -15.24 6.00 -5.54
C PHE A 152 -15.35 5.43 -4.12
N LEU A 153 -16.21 6.01 -3.25
CA LEU A 153 -16.36 5.53 -1.88
C LEU A 153 -16.96 4.12 -1.82
N LYS A 154 -17.94 3.82 -2.69
CA LYS A 154 -18.50 2.47 -2.80
C LYS A 154 -17.46 1.47 -3.27
N ASP A 155 -16.61 1.83 -4.22
CA ASP A 155 -15.54 0.99 -4.73
C ASP A 155 -14.48 0.72 -3.66
N GLN A 156 -14.06 1.75 -2.91
CA GLN A 156 -13.12 1.59 -1.79
C GLN A 156 -13.66 0.65 -0.71
N LEU A 157 -14.92 0.80 -0.32
CA LEU A 157 -15.54 -0.09 0.67
C LEU A 157 -15.62 -1.54 0.17
N LYS A 158 -15.95 -1.76 -1.10
CA LYS A 158 -15.96 -3.09 -1.72
C LYS A 158 -14.57 -3.70 -1.75
N LYS A 159 -13.55 -2.95 -2.17
CA LYS A 159 -12.15 -3.39 -2.19
C LYS A 159 -11.67 -3.79 -0.80
N LEU A 160 -11.95 -2.95 0.19
CA LEU A 160 -11.62 -3.23 1.59
C LEU A 160 -12.30 -4.51 2.07
N ALA A 161 -13.61 -4.67 1.82
CA ALA A 161 -14.36 -5.86 2.23
C ALA A 161 -13.80 -7.14 1.58
N VAL A 162 -13.55 -7.12 0.26
CA VAL A 162 -12.97 -8.25 -0.46
C VAL A 162 -11.57 -8.57 0.06
N MET A 163 -10.74 -7.56 0.29
CA MET A 163 -9.40 -7.73 0.86
C MET A 163 -9.48 -8.40 2.24
N GLN A 164 -10.36 -7.96 3.13
CA GLN A 164 -10.52 -8.59 4.46
C GLN A 164 -11.01 -10.03 4.37
N MET A 165 -12.00 -10.30 3.52
CA MET A 165 -12.57 -11.64 3.34
C MET A 165 -11.52 -12.65 2.86
N ILE A 166 -10.52 -12.20 2.10
CA ILE A 166 -9.44 -13.06 1.60
C ILE A 166 -8.26 -13.11 2.58
N MET A 167 -7.84 -11.95 3.11
CA MET A 167 -6.66 -11.83 3.96
C MET A 167 -6.84 -12.56 5.29
N LEU A 168 -8.00 -12.44 5.95
CA LEU A 168 -8.19 -13.00 7.29
C LEU A 168 -8.14 -14.55 7.31
N PRO A 169 -8.83 -15.29 6.41
CA PRO A 169 -8.71 -16.74 6.36
C PRO A 169 -7.30 -17.22 6.01
N ILE A 170 -6.65 -16.57 5.04
CA ILE A 170 -5.28 -16.93 4.64
C ILE A 170 -4.31 -16.71 5.79
N SER A 171 -4.41 -15.57 6.48
CA SER A 171 -3.53 -15.24 7.62
C SER A 171 -3.78 -16.20 8.78
N SER A 172 -5.04 -16.53 9.08
CA SER A 172 -5.41 -17.49 10.12
C SER A 172 -4.80 -18.88 9.84
N LEU A 173 -4.93 -19.38 8.62
CA LEU A 173 -4.35 -20.67 8.21
C LEU A 173 -2.82 -20.65 8.26
N LEU A 174 -2.20 -19.57 7.79
CA LEU A 174 -0.74 -19.42 7.83
C LEU A 174 -0.22 -19.43 9.27
N LEU A 175 -0.85 -18.69 10.18
CA LEU A 175 -0.48 -18.67 11.59
C LEU A 175 -0.64 -20.06 12.23
N HIS A 176 -1.69 -20.79 11.87
CA HIS A 176 -1.91 -22.16 12.34
C HIS A 176 -0.82 -23.12 11.86
N ILE A 177 -0.36 -22.99 10.62
CA ILE A 177 0.76 -23.75 10.08
C ILE A 177 2.05 -23.42 10.84
N ILE A 178 2.30 -22.15 11.13
CA ILE A 178 3.49 -21.73 11.88
C ILE A 178 3.46 -22.31 13.30
N GLN A 179 2.32 -22.24 14.00
CA GLN A 179 2.20 -22.74 15.37
C GLN A 179 2.31 -24.28 15.47
N ARG A 180 1.84 -25.02 14.45
CA ARG A 180 1.81 -26.50 14.48
C ARG A 180 2.86 -27.20 13.62
N GLY A 181 3.61 -26.47 12.81
CA GLY A 181 4.49 -27.02 11.78
C GLY A 181 5.80 -27.63 12.29
N GLY A 182 6.10 -27.53 13.60
CA GLY A 182 7.33 -28.08 14.20
C GLY A 182 8.61 -27.47 13.60
N PRO A 183 9.75 -28.18 13.58
CA PRO A 183 11.02 -27.62 13.09
C PRO A 183 11.03 -27.31 11.59
N LEU A 184 10.14 -27.94 10.82
CA LEU A 184 10.01 -27.75 9.36
C LEU A 184 8.85 -26.81 8.99
N PHE A 185 8.31 -26.05 9.95
CA PHE A 185 7.15 -25.16 9.72
C PHE A 185 7.34 -24.22 8.53
N PHE A 186 8.56 -23.74 8.30
CA PHE A 186 8.89 -22.82 7.21
C PHE A 186 8.64 -23.44 5.83
N LEU A 187 8.84 -24.76 5.67
CA LEU A 187 8.60 -25.46 4.40
C LEU A 187 7.09 -25.58 4.14
N TYR A 188 6.31 -25.88 5.17
CA TYR A 188 4.85 -25.93 5.08
C TYR A 188 4.25 -24.53 4.81
N ALA A 189 4.76 -23.51 5.50
CA ALA A 189 4.35 -22.12 5.28
C ALA A 189 4.69 -21.68 3.84
N TRP A 190 5.90 -21.99 3.37
CA TRP A 190 6.31 -21.73 1.99
C TRP A 190 5.39 -22.41 0.98
N ALA A 191 5.16 -23.72 1.10
CA ALA A 191 4.29 -24.47 0.20
C ALA A 191 2.85 -23.94 0.21
N PHE A 192 2.32 -23.58 1.38
CA PHE A 192 1.01 -22.97 1.52
C PHE A 192 0.94 -21.60 0.81
N THR A 193 1.91 -20.71 1.05
CA THR A 193 1.94 -19.40 0.38
C THR A 193 2.08 -19.53 -1.14
N LEU A 194 2.89 -20.47 -1.63
CA LEU A 194 3.01 -20.78 -3.06
C LEU A 194 1.65 -21.20 -3.65
N LEU A 195 0.93 -22.11 -2.99
CA LEU A 195 -0.39 -22.54 -3.42
C LEU A 195 -1.38 -21.37 -3.45
N VAL A 196 -1.42 -20.57 -2.39
CA VAL A 196 -2.28 -19.38 -2.31
C VAL A 196 -1.98 -18.40 -3.45
N THR A 197 -0.70 -18.14 -3.74
CA THR A 197 -0.31 -17.25 -4.85
C THR A 197 -0.71 -17.81 -6.20
N LEU A 198 -0.52 -19.11 -6.45
CA LEU A 198 -0.93 -19.76 -7.70
C LEU A 198 -2.45 -19.69 -7.90
N VAL A 199 -3.22 -20.07 -6.88
CA VAL A 199 -4.69 -20.01 -6.94
C VAL A 199 -5.14 -18.58 -7.18
N SER A 200 -4.58 -17.61 -6.46
CA SER A 200 -4.92 -16.18 -6.62
C SER A 200 -4.60 -15.66 -8.02
N SER A 201 -3.46 -16.06 -8.60
CA SER A 201 -3.09 -15.67 -9.97
C SER A 201 -4.00 -16.29 -11.02
N LEU A 202 -4.38 -17.57 -10.85
CA LEU A 202 -5.25 -18.28 -11.79
C LEU A 202 -6.68 -17.76 -11.73
N THR A 203 -7.21 -17.49 -10.54
CA THR A 203 -8.54 -16.89 -10.39
C THR A 203 -8.58 -15.48 -10.97
N PHE A 204 -7.55 -14.67 -10.73
CA PHE A 204 -7.46 -13.34 -11.33
C PHE A 204 -7.47 -13.40 -12.86
N LEU A 205 -6.63 -14.25 -13.46
CA LEU A 205 -6.58 -14.43 -14.92
C LEU A 205 -7.91 -14.94 -15.48
N GLY A 206 -8.53 -15.91 -14.82
CA GLY A 206 -9.81 -16.48 -15.26
C GLY A 206 -10.99 -15.50 -15.14
N VAL A 207 -11.02 -14.68 -14.08
CA VAL A 207 -12.04 -13.64 -13.94
C VAL A 207 -11.80 -12.54 -14.98
N MET A 208 -10.56 -12.09 -15.16
CA MET A 208 -10.22 -11.05 -16.14
C MET A 208 -10.56 -11.49 -17.57
N SER A 209 -10.28 -12.74 -17.95
CA SER A 209 -10.60 -13.24 -19.29
C SER A 209 -12.10 -13.28 -19.55
N LEU A 210 -12.91 -13.66 -18.55
CA LEU A 210 -14.38 -13.60 -18.64
C LEU A 210 -14.89 -12.16 -18.75
N TRP A 211 -14.30 -11.22 -18.00
CA TRP A 211 -14.67 -9.81 -18.08
C TRP A 211 -14.34 -9.19 -19.44
N VAL A 212 -13.19 -9.52 -20.02
CA VAL A 212 -12.80 -9.06 -21.37
C VAL A 212 -13.67 -9.71 -22.44
N ALA A 213 -14.04 -10.98 -22.31
CA ALA A 213 -14.90 -11.67 -23.28
C ALA A 213 -16.34 -11.11 -23.36
N VAL A 214 -16.76 -10.33 -22.36
CA VAL A 214 -18.09 -9.69 -22.28
C VAL A 214 -18.06 -8.27 -22.86
N TRP A 215 -16.88 -7.71 -23.16
CA TRP A 215 -16.67 -6.39 -23.77
C TRP A 215 -16.25 -6.52 -25.24
#